data_AF-A0A1M3PZM6-F1
#
_entry.id   AF-A0A1M3PZM6-F1
#
_cell.length_a   1.000
_cell.length_b   1.000
_cell.length_c   1.000
_cell.angle_alpha   90.00
_cell.angle_beta   90.00
_cell.angle_gamma   90.00
#
_symmetry.space_group_name_H-M   'P 1'
#
loop_
_entity.id
_entity.type
_entity.pdbx_description
1 polymer ?
#
loop_
_entity_poly.entity_id
_entity_poly.type
_entity_poly.pdbx_seq_one_letter_code
_entity_poly.pdbx_strand_id
1 'polypeptide(L)' 'MIVHWHGSWRHLVGLLVATVAAGLIALVFEYGPALLDGTPFEELQYVIFGVAAIGMLSGLHALMAKFMD' A
#
# COMPACT_ATOMS: atom_id res chain seq x y z
N MET A 1 -13.39 34.19 -11.42
CA MET A 1 -13.32 33.23 -10.30
C MET A 1 -12.61 31.99 -10.84
N ILE A 2 -11.28 31.98 -10.78
CA ILE A 2 -10.47 30.88 -11.32
C ILE A 2 -10.44 29.80 -10.24
N VAL A 3 -11.15 28.72 -10.53
CA VAL A 3 -11.37 27.60 -9.64
C VAL A 3 -10.05 26.80 -9.56
N HIS A 4 -9.36 26.87 -8.42
CA HIS A 4 -8.15 26.11 -8.11
C HIS A 4 -8.47 24.61 -7.91
N TRP A 5 -8.86 23.89 -8.97
CA TRP A 5 -9.16 22.45 -8.89
C TRP A 5 -7.93 21.54 -8.90
N HIS A 6 -6.77 22.03 -9.34
CA HIS A 6 -5.57 21.19 -9.47
C HIS A 6 -4.99 20.71 -8.13
N GLY A 7 -5.14 21.50 -7.05
CA GLY A 7 -4.62 21.13 -5.72
C GLY A 7 -5.47 20.05 -5.04
N SER A 8 -6.79 20.24 -4.99
CA SER A 8 -7.70 19.31 -4.29
C SER A 8 -7.78 17.93 -4.94
N TRP A 9 -7.69 17.83 -6.27
CA TRP A 9 -7.73 16.53 -6.95
C TRP A 9 -6.54 15.64 -6.58
N ARG A 10 -5.32 16.19 -6.52
CA ARG A 10 -4.11 15.45 -6.08
C ARG A 10 -4.24 14.94 -4.64
N HIS A 11 -4.84 15.73 -3.75
CA HIS A 11 -5.07 15.32 -2.37
C HIS A 11 -6.09 14.19 -2.25
N LEU A 12 -7.19 14.25 -3.01
CA LEU A 12 -8.21 13.20 -3.03
C LEU A 12 -7.66 11.89 -3.61
N VAL A 13 -6.85 11.97 -4.67
CA VAL A 13 -6.15 10.80 -5.24
C VAL A 13 -5.14 10.23 -4.25
N GLY A 14 -4.35 11.07 -3.58
CA GLY A 14 -3.44 10.64 -2.51
C GLY A 14 -4.16 9.94 -1.37
N LEU A 15 -5.29 10.48 -0.94
CA LEU A 15 -6.10 9.91 0.14
C LEU A 15 -6.66 8.55 -0.28
N LEU A 16 -7.25 8.46 -1.47
CA LEU A 16 -7.81 7.21 -2.00
C LEU A 16 -6.73 6.12 -2.10
N VAL A 17 -5.56 6.48 -2.63
CA VAL A 17 -4.42 5.57 -2.78
C VAL A 17 -3.92 5.09 -1.40
N ALA A 18 -3.81 6.00 -0.42
CA ALA A 18 -3.43 5.64 0.95
C ALA A 18 -4.45 4.69 1.59
N THR A 19 -5.75 4.95 1.41
CA THR A 19 -6.82 4.09 1.95
C THR A 19 -6.80 2.70 1.33
N VAL A 20 -6.61 2.60 0.01
CA VAL A 20 -6.50 1.30 -0.70
C VAL A 20 -5.26 0.54 -0.24
N ALA A 21 -4.12 1.22 -0.10
CA ALA A 21 -2.88 0.60 0.40
C ALA A 21 -3.04 0.05 1.82
N ALA A 22 -3.63 0.85 2.72
CA ALA A 22 -3.90 0.42 4.09
C ALA A 22 -4.85 -0.79 4.14
N GLY A 23 -5.90 -0.80 3.32
CA GLY A 23 -6.82 -1.92 3.21
C GLY A 23 -6.14 -3.19 2.69
N LEU A 24 -5.31 -3.08 1.66
CA LEU A 24 -4.55 -4.21 1.12
C LEU A 24 -3.53 -4.76 2.13
N ILE A 25 -2.85 -3.89 2.88
CA ILE A 25 -1.95 -4.30 3.96
C ILE A 25 -2.72 -5.07 5.05
N ALA A 26 -3.89 -4.59 5.45
CA ALA A 26 -4.73 -5.28 6.43
C ALA A 26 -5.21 -6.66 5.93
N LEU A 27 -5.66 -6.75 4.68
CA LEU A 27 -6.04 -8.01 4.06
C LEU A 27 -4.87 -8.99 3.95
N VAL A 28 -3.69 -8.52 3.54
CA VAL A 28 -2.51 -9.38 3.47
C VAL A 28 -2.05 -9.79 4.88
N PHE A 29 -2.29 -8.99 5.92
CA PHE A 29 -1.98 -9.36 7.30
C PHE A 29 -2.94 -10.42 7.83
N GLU A 30 -4.22 -10.32 7.47
CA GLU A 30 -5.26 -11.25 7.94
C GLU A 30 -5.22 -12.60 7.20
N TYR A 31 -4.99 -12.58 5.88
CA TYR A 31 -5.02 -13.78 5.04
C TYR A 31 -3.64 -14.31 4.64
N GLY A 32 -2.58 -13.50 4.71
CA GLY A 32 -1.22 -13.87 4.31
C GLY A 32 -0.56 -14.92 5.21
N PRO A 33 -0.65 -14.82 6.56
CA PRO A 33 -0.14 -15.86 7.46
C PRO A 33 -0.81 -17.21 7.23
N ALA A 34 -2.13 -17.21 6.99
CA ALA A 34 -2.90 -18.41 6.68
C ALA A 34 -2.48 -19.06 5.34
N LEU A 35 -2.02 -18.27 4.36
CA LEU A 35 -1.42 -18.80 3.13
C LEU A 35 -0.03 -19.40 3.34
N LEU A 36 0.65 -19.00 4.42
CA LEU A 36 2.00 -19.44 4.77
C LEU A 36 2.00 -20.53 5.86
N ASP A 37 0.84 -21.03 6.25
CA ASP A 37 0.61 -22.00 7.35
C ASP A 37 1.33 -23.37 7.17
N GLY A 38 2.11 -23.53 6.09
CA GLY A 38 3.04 -24.65 5.87
C GLY A 38 4.52 -24.32 6.12
N THR A 39 4.89 -23.09 6.49
CA THR A 39 6.29 -22.73 6.78
C THR A 39 6.66 -23.05 8.23
N PRO A 40 7.83 -23.67 8.50
CA PRO A 40 8.20 -24.14 9.84
C PRO A 40 8.48 -23.03 10.88
N PHE A 41 8.46 -21.75 10.50
CA PHE A 41 8.72 -20.62 11.39
C PHE A 41 7.68 -19.51 11.17
N GLU A 42 6.80 -19.30 12.15
CA GLU A 42 5.81 -18.20 12.17
C GLU A 42 6.48 -16.82 12.00
N GLU A 43 7.67 -16.64 12.57
CA GLU A 43 8.44 -15.39 12.49
C GLU A 43 8.81 -15.01 11.05
N LEU A 44 9.04 -16.00 10.18
CA LEU A 44 9.39 -15.77 8.78
C LEU A 44 8.21 -15.20 7.98
N GLN A 45 6.98 -15.52 8.38
CA GLN A 45 5.76 -15.00 7.75
C GLN A 45 5.64 -13.49 7.95
N TYR A 46 5.92 -13.02 9.16
CA TYR A 46 5.91 -11.59 9.49
C TYR A 46 7.03 -10.82 8.78
N VAL A 47 8.20 -11.45 8.58
CA VAL A 47 9.29 -10.86 7.80
C VAL A 47 8.91 -10.73 6.33
N ILE A 48 8.34 -11.78 5.72
CA ILE A 48 7.86 -11.75 4.33
C ILE A 48 6.76 -10.70 4.17
N PHE A 49 5.84 -10.61 5.13
CA PHE A 49 4.81 -9.58 5.18
C PHE A 49 5.43 -8.17 5.21
N GLY A 50 6.40 -7.94 6.09
CA GLY A 50 7.08 -6.64 6.20
C GLY A 50 7.74 -6.23 4.90
N VAL A 51 8.47 -7.15 4.25
CA VAL A 51 9.12 -6.89 2.95
C VAL A 51 8.09 -6.63 1.85
N ALA A 52 7.00 -7.40 1.80
CA ALA A 52 5.93 -7.22 0.83
C ALA A 52 5.22 -5.86 0.99
N ALA A 53 4.91 -5.47 2.23
CA ALA A 53 4.27 -4.19 2.54
C ALA A 53 5.17 -3.01 2.19
N ILE A 54 6.46 -3.08 2.54
CA ILE A 54 7.44 -2.04 2.17
C ILE A 54 7.58 -1.95 0.65
N GLY A 55 7.73 -3.09 -0.04
CA GLY A 55 7.84 -3.12 -1.50
C GLY A 55 6.61 -2.53 -2.20
N MET A 56 5.41 -2.85 -1.70
CA MET A 56 4.16 -2.30 -2.20
C MET A 56 4.06 -0.79 -2.01
N LEU A 57 4.38 -0.29 -0.81
CA LEU A 57 4.40 1.15 -0.52
C LEU A 57 5.43 1.89 -1.36
N SER A 58 6.63 1.32 -1.56
CA SER A 58 7.65 1.89 -2.44
C SER A 58 7.21 1.93 -3.90
N GLY A 59 6.60 0.85 -4.41
CA GLY A 59 6.07 0.80 -5.77
C GLY A 59 4.94 1.81 -5.99
N LEU A 60 4.05 1.95 -5.00
CA LEU A 60 2.97 2.91 -5.00
C LEU A 60 3.49 4.35 -4.99
N HIS A 61 4.50 4.64 -4.16
CA HIS A 61 5.16 5.94 -4.13
C HIS A 61 5.81 6.28 -5.47
N ALA A 62 6.54 5.34 -6.09
CA ALA A 62 7.16 5.54 -7.40
C ALA A 62 6.13 5.77 -8.51
N LEU A 63 5.00 5.05 -8.47
CA LEU A 63 3.86 5.26 -9.37
C LEU A 63 3.25 6.64 -9.18
N MET A 64 2.99 7.05 -7.94
CA MET A 64 2.46 8.38 -7.64
C MET A 64 3.42 9.47 -8.12
N ALA A 65 4.72 9.34 -7.86
CA ALA A 65 5.72 10.28 -8.35
C ALA A 65 5.67 10.41 -9.88
N LYS A 66 5.64 9.28 -10.61
CA LYS A 66 5.60 9.28 -12.08
C LYS A 66 4.32 9.88 -12.68
N PHE A 67 3.18 9.73 -12.01
CA PHE A 67 1.87 10.16 -12.53
C PHE A 67 1.42 11.53 -12.00
N MET A 68 2.04 12.04 -10.94
CA MET A 68 1.69 13.32 -10.30
C MET A 68 2.77 14.42 -10.46
N ASP A 69 3.93 14.09 -11.03
CA ASP A 69 4.85 15.03 -11.67
C ASP A 69 4.40 15.35 -13.10
#